data_AF-A0A2H5YND6-F1
#
_entry.id   AF-A0A2H5YND6-F1
#
_cell.length_a   1.000
_cell.length_b   1.000
_cell.length_c   1.000
_cell.angle_alpha   90.00
_cell.angle_beta   90.00
_cell.angle_gamma   90.00
#
_symmetry.space_group_name_H-M   'P 1'
#
loop_
_entity.id
_entity.type
_entity.pdbx_description
1 polymer ?
#
loop_
_entity_poly.entity_id
_entity_poly.type
_entity_poly.pdbx_seq_one_letter_code
_entity_poly.pdbx_strand_id
1 'polypeptide(L)'
;MIEALRPWFPGLPLERVRLVQGGPVCWFVRSVLRQGAMTVYPFVFLGRARYDPVSSRFLSLMAHEMKHIEQYRRYGLLPFLARYLWDLARHGFRYSQRLPLEAEAYALQAEFEGQQRQPGA
;
A
#
# COMPACT_ATOMS: atom_id res chain seq x y z
N MET A 1 -4.02 12.69 -9.94
CA MET A 1 -3.40 11.35 -10.04
C MET A 1 -3.85 10.43 -8.90
N ILE A 2 -3.52 10.71 -7.63
CA ILE A 2 -4.12 9.99 -6.48
C ILE A 2 -5.64 10.23 -6.39
N GLU A 3 -6.13 11.37 -6.90
CA GLU A 3 -7.56 11.65 -7.01
C GLU A 3 -8.37 10.60 -7.79
N ALA A 4 -7.75 9.81 -8.69
CA ALA A 4 -8.43 8.71 -9.36
C ALA A 4 -8.86 7.59 -8.38
N LEU A 5 -8.26 7.54 -7.18
CA LEU A 5 -8.60 6.62 -6.09
C LEU A 5 -9.64 7.20 -5.13
N ARG A 6 -10.01 8.48 -5.27
CA ARG A 6 -11.04 9.15 -4.47
C ARG A 6 -12.39 8.41 -4.43
N PRO A 7 -12.93 7.85 -5.54
CA PRO A 7 -14.20 7.12 -5.47
C PRO A 7 -14.10 5.82 -4.64
N TRP A 8 -12.93 5.21 -4.55
CA TRP A 8 -12.68 4.01 -3.74
C TRP A 8 -12.47 4.35 -2.26
N PHE A 9 -11.97 5.56 -1.98
CA PHE A 9 -11.63 6.01 -0.63
C PHE A 9 -12.15 7.42 -0.32
N PRO A 10 -13.48 7.63 -0.28
CA PRO A 10 -14.06 8.96 -0.14
C PRO A 10 -13.73 9.63 1.21
N GLY A 11 -13.41 8.84 2.24
CA GLY A 11 -13.07 9.33 3.58
C GLY A 11 -11.58 9.54 3.85
N LEU A 12 -10.69 9.26 2.88
CA LEU A 12 -9.25 9.42 3.07
C LEU A 12 -8.78 10.83 2.67
N PRO A 13 -8.01 11.53 3.52
CA PRO A 13 -7.38 12.79 3.15
C PRO A 13 -6.18 12.50 2.24
N LEU A 14 -6.47 12.17 0.98
CA LEU A 14 -5.47 11.87 -0.06
C LEU A 14 -4.45 13.01 -0.21
N GLU A 15 -4.88 14.24 0.02
CA GLU A 15 -4.07 15.47 0.02
C GLU A 15 -3.03 15.55 1.14
N ARG A 16 -3.19 14.80 2.24
CA ARG A 16 -2.20 14.74 3.33
C ARG A 16 -1.12 13.70 3.08
N VAL A 17 -1.31 12.82 2.10
CA VAL A 17 -0.36 11.75 1.80
C VAL A 17 0.89 12.33 1.15
N ARG A 18 2.04 12.08 1.77
CA ARG A 18 3.36 12.50 1.28
C ARG A 18 4.11 11.33 0.67
N LEU A 19 4.32 11.37 -0.63
CA LEU A 19 5.15 10.39 -1.34
C LEU A 19 6.63 10.68 -1.07
N VAL A 20 7.34 9.69 -0.53
CA VAL A 20 8.78 9.74 -0.27
C VAL A 20 9.44 8.73 -1.20
N GLN A 21 10.32 9.20 -2.08
CA GLN A 21 10.96 8.36 -3.12
C GLN A 21 12.46 8.17 -2.88
N GLY A 22 12.99 8.74 -1.80
CA GLY A 22 14.41 8.69 -1.45
C GLY A 22 14.61 8.71 0.06
N GLY A 23 15.71 8.09 0.49
CA GLY A 23 16.10 8.03 1.91
C GLY A 23 16.37 6.60 2.39
N PRO A 24 16.86 6.46 3.64
CA PRO A 24 17.21 5.17 4.22
C PRO A 24 15.99 4.25 4.37
N VAL A 25 14.79 4.82 4.56
CA VAL A 25 13.53 4.04 4.63
C VAL A 25 13.18 3.44 3.27
N CYS A 26 13.26 4.20 2.17
CA CYS A 26 13.07 3.67 0.82
C CYS A 26 14.08 2.56 0.48
N TRP A 27 15.34 2.73 0.92
CA TRP A 27 16.35 1.67 0.81
C TRP A 27 15.97 0.44 1.63
N PHE A 28 15.47 0.59 2.85
CA PHE A 28 15.02 -0.53 3.67
C PHE A 28 13.85 -1.28 3.02
N VAL A 29 12.86 -0.55 2.50
CA VAL A 29 11.70 -1.11 1.79
C VAL A 29 12.14 -1.92 0.57
N ARG A 30 13.09 -1.41 -0.21
CA ARG A 30 13.58 -2.11 -1.41
C ARG A 30 14.50 -3.30 -1.09
N SER A 31 15.39 -3.14 -0.12
CA SER A 31 16.53 -4.04 0.09
C SER A 31 16.25 -5.09 1.16
N VAL A 32 15.46 -4.75 2.18
CA VAL A 32 15.11 -5.67 3.27
C VAL A 32 13.71 -6.23 3.07
N LEU A 33 12.70 -5.36 2.91
CA LEU A 33 11.33 -5.83 2.72
C LEU A 33 11.08 -6.37 1.30
N ARG A 34 11.91 -5.98 0.33
CA ARG A 34 11.77 -6.31 -1.10
C ARG A 34 10.39 -5.95 -1.66
N GLN A 35 9.78 -4.90 -1.10
CA GLN A 35 8.45 -4.40 -1.45
C GLN A 35 8.54 -3.25 -2.47
N GLY A 36 7.45 -3.05 -3.22
CA GLY A 36 7.34 -1.95 -4.18
C GLY A 36 7.17 -0.60 -3.50
N ALA A 37 6.40 -0.56 -2.42
CA ALA A 37 6.19 0.61 -1.58
C ALA A 37 5.85 0.17 -0.16
N MET A 38 5.83 1.13 0.76
CA MET A 38 5.42 0.93 2.15
C MET A 38 4.71 2.19 2.64
N THR A 39 3.52 2.00 3.19
CA THR A 39 2.73 3.06 3.79
C THR A 39 2.98 3.18 5.28
N VAL A 40 3.30 4.39 5.72
CA VAL A 40 3.34 4.79 7.13
C VAL A 40 2.69 6.17 7.23
N TYR A 41 1.36 6.21 7.45
CA TYR A 41 0.59 7.46 7.41
C TYR A 41 1.26 8.59 8.24
N PRO A 42 1.45 9.79 7.67
CA PRO A 42 0.99 10.26 6.35
C PRO A 42 1.96 10.02 5.18
N PHE A 43 3.05 9.28 5.37
CA PHE A 43 4.09 9.06 4.37
C PHE A 43 3.91 7.73 3.61
N VAL A 44 4.20 7.74 2.32
CA VAL A 44 4.24 6.53 1.48
C VAL A 44 5.64 6.46 0.88
N PHE A 45 6.42 5.48 1.33
CA PHE A 45 7.80 5.27 0.93
C PHE A 45 7.85 4.35 -0.29
N LEU A 46 8.32 4.86 -1.42
CA LEU A 46 8.50 4.07 -2.62
C LEU A 46 9.84 3.33 -2.56
N GLY A 47 9.81 2.00 -2.76
CA GLY A 47 11.02 1.17 -2.85
C GLY A 47 11.75 1.31 -4.19
N ARG A 48 11.12 1.92 -5.19
CA ARG A 48 11.75 2.26 -6.48
C ARG A 48 11.91 3.77 -6.64
N ALA A 49 13.08 4.17 -7.14
CA ALA A 49 13.46 5.56 -7.38
C ALA A 49 12.70 6.21 -8.55
N ARG A 50 12.06 5.43 -9.42
CA ARG A 50 11.23 5.92 -10.53
C ARG A 50 9.99 5.06 -10.65
N TYR A 51 8.84 5.67 -10.36
CA TYR A 51 7.55 5.16 -10.78
C TYR A 51 7.04 6.04 -11.91
N ASP A 52 6.56 5.42 -12.98
CA ASP A 52 5.85 6.14 -14.02
C ASP A 52 4.47 6.53 -13.49
N PRO A 53 4.17 7.83 -13.33
CA PRO A 53 2.91 8.31 -12.78
C PRO A 53 1.68 7.89 -13.59
N VAL A 54 1.86 7.54 -14.87
CA VAL A 54 0.76 7.19 -15.78
C VAL A 54 0.58 5.66 -15.88
N SER A 55 1.50 4.88 -15.29
CA SER A 55 1.42 3.43 -15.35
C SER A 55 0.28 2.89 -14.49
N SER A 56 -0.58 2.05 -15.08
CA SER A 56 -1.60 1.30 -14.34
C SER A 56 -1.03 0.50 -13.17
N ARG A 57 0.23 0.04 -13.28
CA ARG A 57 0.94 -0.65 -12.19
C ARG A 57 1.26 0.28 -11.01
N PHE A 58 1.54 1.56 -11.29
CA PHE A 58 1.74 2.53 -10.24
C PHE A 58 0.42 2.89 -9.56
N LEU A 59 -0.65 3.06 -10.33
CA LEU A 59 -1.99 3.31 -9.77
C LEU A 59 -2.48 2.13 -8.92
N SER A 60 -2.27 0.88 -9.35
CA SER A 60 -2.63 -0.30 -8.56
C SER A 60 -1.82 -0.40 -7.27
N LEU A 61 -0.52 -0.12 -7.33
CA LEU A 61 0.31 -0.01 -6.13
C LEU A 61 -0.20 1.09 -5.20
N MET A 62 -0.57 2.26 -5.73
CA MET A 62 -1.16 3.33 -4.92
C MET A 62 -2.50 2.94 -4.30
N ALA A 63 -3.34 2.16 -4.99
CA ALA A 63 -4.56 1.61 -4.42
C ALA A 63 -4.25 0.68 -3.22
N HIS A 64 -3.23 -0.17 -3.36
CA HIS A 64 -2.74 -1.04 -2.29
C HIS A 64 -2.26 -0.21 -1.08
N GLU A 65 -1.42 0.79 -1.31
CA GLU A 65 -0.92 1.69 -0.26
C GLU A 65 -2.06 2.50 0.42
N MET A 66 -3.05 2.96 -0.35
CA MET A 66 -4.23 3.65 0.20
C MET A 66 -5.06 2.73 1.11
N LYS A 67 -5.17 1.44 0.79
CA LYS A 67 -5.86 0.46 1.65
C LYS A 67 -5.19 0.36 3.02
N HIS A 68 -3.86 0.38 3.06
CA HIS A 68 -3.11 0.45 4.32
C HIS A 68 -3.41 1.73 5.11
N ILE A 69 -3.56 2.89 4.44
CA ILE A 69 -3.97 4.14 5.12
C ILE A 69 -5.39 4.03 5.69
N GLU A 70 -6.32 3.42 4.95
CA GLU A 70 -7.68 3.15 5.43
C GLU A 70 -7.66 2.26 6.67
N GLN A 71 -6.93 1.14 6.62
CA GLN A 71 -6.75 0.23 7.75
C GLN A 71 -6.08 0.93 8.93
N TYR A 72 -5.08 1.78 8.68
CA TYR A 72 -4.40 2.58 9.69
C TYR A 72 -5.35 3.55 10.39
N ARG A 73 -6.27 4.19 9.65
CA ARG A 73 -7.29 5.07 10.24
C ARG A 73 -8.39 4.28 10.96
N ARG A 74 -8.75 3.11 10.44
CA ARG A 74 -9.81 2.26 11.01
C ARG A 74 -9.37 1.59 12.31
N TYR A 75 -8.12 1.14 12.40
CA TYR A 75 -7.60 0.39 13.54
C TYR A 75 -6.60 1.16 14.40
N GLY A 76 -5.95 2.22 13.89
CA GLY A 76 -4.82 2.88 14.53
C GLY A 76 -3.50 2.12 14.34
N LEU A 77 -2.36 2.82 14.42
CA LEU A 77 -1.01 2.24 14.25
C LEU A 77 -0.75 1.07 15.20
N LEU A 78 -1.07 1.27 16.49
CA LEU A 78 -0.71 0.33 17.54
C LEU A 78 -1.48 -1.01 17.41
N PRO A 79 -2.81 -1.02 17.19
CA PRO A 79 -3.52 -2.28 16.95
C PRO A 79 -3.16 -2.94 15.62
N PHE A 80 -2.88 -2.16 14.58
CA PHE A 80 -2.42 -2.68 13.29
C PHE A 80 -1.07 -3.40 13.45
N LEU A 81 -0.09 -2.72 14.06
CA LEU A 81 1.24 -3.28 14.27
C LEU A 81 1.18 -4.46 15.24
N ALA A 82 0.34 -4.41 16.27
CA ALA A 82 0.14 -5.51 17.20
C ALA A 82 -0.45 -6.74 16.50
N ARG A 83 -1.48 -6.59 15.65
CA ARG A 83 -2.02 -7.70 14.84
C ARG A 83 -1.02 -8.21 13.84
N TYR A 84 -0.31 -7.31 13.16
CA TYR A 84 0.71 -7.67 12.19
C TYR A 84 1.84 -8.47 12.86
N LEU A 85 2.40 -7.98 13.97
CA LEU A 85 3.43 -8.67 14.74
C LEU A 85 2.93 -9.98 15.34
N TRP A 86 1.67 -10.03 15.80
CA TRP A 86 1.05 -11.24 16.32
C TRP A 86 0.91 -12.32 15.25
N ASP A 87 0.40 -11.97 14.07
CA ASP A 87 0.26 -12.89 12.95
C ASP A 87 1.64 -13.27 12.38
N LEU A 88 2.59 -12.33 12.33
CA LEU A 88 3.96 -12.61 11.94
C LEU A 88 4.64 -13.58 12.91
N ALA A 89 4.45 -13.40 14.23
CA ALA A 89 4.94 -14.33 15.24
C ALA A 89 4.31 -15.72 15.10
N ARG A 90 3.01 -15.80 14.82
CA ARG A 90 2.32 -17.07 14.53
C ARG A 90 2.83 -17.78 13.27
N HIS A 91 3.28 -17.01 12.28
CA HIS A 91 3.84 -17.54 11.02
C HIS A 91 5.37 -17.66 11.02
N GLY A 92 6.03 -17.53 12.18
CA GLY A 92 7.46 -17.74 12.34
C GLY A 92 8.32 -16.60 11.78
N PHE A 93 7.89 -15.35 11.96
CA PHE A 93 8.54 -14.13 11.47
C PHE A 93 8.70 -14.06 9.94
N ARG A 94 7.95 -14.87 9.20
CA ARG A 94 7.96 -14.87 7.74
C ARG A 94 6.86 -13.98 7.21
N TYR A 95 7.25 -12.94 6.49
CA TYR A 95 6.33 -12.13 5.70
C TYR A 95 5.55 -13.04 4.74
N SER A 96 4.22 -12.96 4.76
CA SER A 96 3.35 -13.75 3.91
C SER A 96 2.17 -12.93 3.42
N GLN A 97 1.82 -13.07 2.15
CA GLN A 97 0.62 -12.47 1.56
C GLN A 97 -0.69 -12.99 2.19
N ARG A 98 -0.60 -14.03 3.04
CA ARG A 98 -1.73 -14.56 3.83
C ARG A 98 -2.08 -13.73 5.05
N LEU A 99 -1.26 -12.74 5.42
CA LEU A 99 -1.60 -11.82 6.50
C LEU A 99 -2.90 -11.10 6.13
N PRO A 100 -3.90 -11.01 7.02
CA PRO A 100 -5.23 -10.48 6.69
C PRO A 100 -5.17 -9.09 6.05
N LEU A 101 -4.27 -8.24 6.56
CA LEU A 101 -4.09 -6.86 6.12
C LEU A 101 -3.49 -6.78 4.71
N GLU A 102 -2.47 -7.60 4.44
CA GLU A 102 -1.86 -7.74 3.12
C GLU A 102 -2.86 -8.32 2.12
N ALA A 103 -3.62 -9.33 2.53
CA ALA A 103 -4.62 -9.98 1.68
C ALA A 103 -5.72 -9.01 1.23
N GLU A 104 -6.25 -8.16 2.13
CA GLU A 104 -7.20 -7.10 1.78
C GLU A 104 -6.60 -6.11 0.77
N ALA A 105 -5.35 -5.71 0.96
CA ALA A 105 -4.68 -4.77 0.08
C ALA A 105 -4.37 -5.38 -1.31
N TYR A 106 -3.97 -6.66 -1.36
CA TYR A 106 -3.80 -7.40 -2.62
C TYR A 106 -5.12 -7.66 -3.35
N ALA A 107 -6.20 -7.95 -2.63
CA ALA A 107 -7.51 -8.14 -3.22
C ALA A 107 -7.99 -6.87 -3.94
N LEU A 108 -7.87 -5.71 -3.28
CA LEU A 108 -8.20 -4.43 -3.88
C LEU A 108 -7.29 -4.10 -5.08
N GLN A 109 -5.99 -4.37 -4.95
CA GLN A 109 -5.05 -4.18 -6.05
C GLN A 109 -5.46 -5.00 -7.28
N ALA A 110 -5.83 -6.28 -7.10
CA ALA A 110 -6.28 -7.15 -8.18
C ALA A 110 -7.58 -6.66 -8.81
N GLU A 111 -8.52 -6.16 -8.01
CA GLU A 111 -9.77 -5.56 -8.50
C GLU A 111 -9.50 -4.31 -9.34
N PHE A 112 -8.60 -3.44 -8.87
CA PHE A 112 -8.20 -2.22 -9.57
C PHE A 112 -7.47 -2.53 -10.87
N GLU A 113 -6.54 -3.50 -10.87
CA GLU A 113 -5.88 -3.98 -12.09
C GLU A 113 -6.87 -4.61 -13.08
N GLY A 114 -7.88 -5.33 -12.58
CA GLY A 114 -8.96 -5.89 -13.38
C GLY A 114 -9.78 -4.83 -14.11
N GLN A 115 -10.16 -3.74 -13.43
CA GLN A 115 -10.88 -2.62 -14.03
C GLN A 115 -10.01 -1.82 -15.00
N GLN A 116 -8.73 -1.60 -14.68
CA GLN A 116 -7.78 -0.89 -15.55
C GLN A 116 -7.46 -1.67 -16.85
N ARG A 117 -7.58 -3.00 -16.83
CA ARG A 117 -7.33 -3.87 -17.99
C ARG A 117 -8.55 -3.97 -18.93
N GLN A 118 -9.70 -3.40 -18.58
CA GLN A 118 -10.88 -3.29 -19.45
C GLN A 118 -11.11 -1.89 -20.08
N PRO A 119 -10.14 -1.24 -20.76
CA PRO A 119 -10.48 -0.12 -21.62
C PRO A 119 -10.84 -0.68 -23.01
N GLY A 120 -12.11 -1.03 -23.22
CA GLY A 120 -12.64 -1.33 -24.54
C GLY A 120 -13.49 -2.61 -24.61
N ALA A 121 -14.80 -2.42 -24.45
CA ALA A 121 -15.79 -3.07 -25.28
C ALA A 121 -16.41 -1.99 -26.18
#